data_AF-A0A520GS58-F1
#
_entry.id   AF-A0A520GS58-F1
#
_cell.length_a   1.000
_cell.length_b   1.000
_cell.length_c   1.000
_cell.angle_alpha   90.00
_cell.angle_beta   90.00
_cell.angle_gamma   90.00
#
_symmetry.space_group_name_H-M   'P 1'
#
loop_
_entity.id
_entity.type
_entity.pdbx_description
1 polymer ?
#
loop_
_entity_poly.entity_id
_entity_poly.type
_entity_poly.pdbx_seq_one_letter_code
_entity_poly.pdbx_strand_id
1 'polypeptide(L)' 'VRRNVELSDEVLDGPNSLVTTEAGNRVWAAQAVLSEILQHG' A
#
# COMPACT_ATOMS: atom_id res chain seq x y z
N VAL A 1 3.24 1.11 9.65
CA VAL A 1 3.10 0.05 10.67
C VAL A 1 4.38 -0.02 11.47
N ARG A 2 4.29 0.00 12.81
CA ARG A 2 5.43 -0.24 13.70
C ARG A 2 5.42 -1.69 14.19
N ARG A 3 6.49 -2.44 13.88
CA ARG A 3 6.71 -3.82 14.37
C ARG A 3 6.63 -3.87 15.89
N ASN A 4 5.88 -4.83 16.43
CA ASN A 4 5.74 -5.13 17.87
C ASN A 4 5.16 -3.99 18.73
N VAL A 5 4.49 -3.01 18.11
CA VAL A 5 3.70 -1.96 18.80
C VAL A 5 2.27 -1.94 18.25
N GLU A 6 2.09 -2.10 16.93
CA GLU A 6 0.78 -2.13 16.28
C GLU A 6 0.44 -3.50 15.65
N LEU A 7 1.46 -4.31 15.29
CA LEU A 7 1.29 -5.67 14.74
C LEU A 7 2.55 -6.53 14.97
N SER A 8 2.38 -7.82 15.25
CA SER A 8 3.49 -8.77 15.48
C SER A 8 4.30 -9.03 14.21
N ASP A 9 5.61 -9.26 14.35
CA ASP A 9 6.53 -9.55 13.23
C ASP A 9 6.06 -10.70 12.34
N GLU A 10 5.45 -11.74 12.94
CA GLU A 10 4.93 -12.92 12.24
C GLU A 10 3.80 -12.61 11.25
N VAL A 11 3.03 -11.55 11.50
CA VAL A 11 1.94 -11.11 10.61
C VAL A 11 2.47 -10.21 9.51
N LEU A 12 3.53 -9.43 9.79
CA LEU A 12 4.16 -8.54 8.82
C LEU A 12 5.07 -9.25 7.82
N ASP A 13 5.72 -10.35 8.24
CA ASP A 13 6.63 -11.14 7.40
C ASP A 13 6.06 -12.52 7.03
N GLY A 14 4.88 -12.85 7.53
CA GLY A 14 4.21 -14.12 7.24
C GLY A 14 3.75 -14.21 5.78
N PRO A 15 3.45 -15.43 5.29
CA PRO A 15 3.06 -15.68 3.89
C PRO A 15 1.75 -14.98 3.47
N ASN A 16 0.94 -14.55 4.44
CA ASN A 16 -0.30 -13.80 4.21
C ASN A 16 -0.12 -12.27 4.29
N SER A 17 1.12 -11.79 4.50
CA SER A 17 1.38 -10.36 4.57
C SER A 17 1.21 -9.70 3.21
N LEU A 18 0.31 -8.72 3.14
CA LEU A 18 0.04 -7.95 1.92
C LEU A 18 0.73 -6.57 1.91
N VAL A 19 1.52 -6.24 2.94
CA VAL A 19 2.05 -4.89 3.13
C VAL A 19 2.90 -4.41 1.95
N THR A 20 3.69 -5.30 1.34
CA THR A 20 4.48 -4.97 0.14
C THR A 20 3.58 -4.72 -1.08
N THR A 21 2.55 -5.55 -1.26
CA THR A 21 1.56 -5.39 -2.34
C THR A 21 0.77 -4.10 -2.19
N GLU A 22 0.30 -3.80 -0.99
CA GLU A 22 -0.40 -2.56 -0.66
C GLU A 22 0.49 -1.32 -0.87
N ALA A 23 1.77 -1.41 -0.51
CA ALA A 23 2.72 -0.34 -0.78
C ALA A 23 2.90 -0.08 -2.29
N GLY A 24 2.90 -1.14 -3.12
CA GLY A 24 2.93 -1.03 -4.58
C GLY A 24 1.65 -0.42 -5.16
N ASN A 25 0.49 -0.77 -4.63
CA ASN A 25 -0.81 -0.23 -5.06
C ASN A 25 -0.90 1.30 -4.91
N ARG A 26 -0.11 1.92 -4.02
CA ARG A 26 -0.05 3.39 -3.91
C ARG A 26 0.43 4.07 -5.19
N VAL A 27 1.33 3.46 -5.95
CA VAL A 27 1.82 4.02 -7.22
C VAL A 27 0.72 4.02 -8.26
N TRP A 28 0.02 2.89 -8.40
CA TRP A 28 -1.12 2.75 -9.31
C TRP A 28 -2.27 3.69 -8.96
N ALA A 29 -2.60 3.81 -7.67
CA ALA A 29 -3.62 4.74 -7.21
C ALA A 29 -3.23 6.20 -7.52
N ALA A 30 -1.97 6.59 -7.28
CA ALA A 30 -1.48 7.92 -7.62
C ALA A 30 -1.54 8.19 -9.13
N GLN A 31 -1.16 7.22 -9.96
CA GLN A 31 -1.25 7.34 -11.42
C GLN A 31 -2.70 7.53 -11.89
N ALA A 32 -3.64 6.76 -11.34
CA ALA A 32 -5.06 6.88 -11.66
C ALA A 32 -5.63 8.25 -11.26
N VAL A 33 -5.32 8.73 -10.05
CA VAL A 33 -5.75 10.05 -9.57
C VAL A 33 -5.18 11.17 -10.45
N LEU A 34 -3.90 11.10 -10.80
CA LEU A 34 -3.29 12.11 -11.69
C LEU A 34 -3.92 12.07 -13.10
N SER A 35 -4.21 10.88 -13.62
CA SER A 35 -4.91 10.74 -14.91
C SER A 35 -6.29 11.37 -14.87
N GLU A 36 -7.05 11.15 -13.80
CA GLU A 36 -8.38 11.74 -13.60
C GLU A 36 -8.31 13.26 -13.58
N ILE A 37 -7.36 13.84 -12.83
CA ILE A 37 -7.15 15.29 -12.78
C ILE A 37 -6.79 15.85 -14.16
N LEU A 38 -5.97 15.15 -14.96
CA LEU A 38 -5.58 15.63 -16.29
C LEU A 38 -6.70 15.49 -17.33
N GLN A 39 -7.60 14.53 -17.17
CA GLN A 39 -8.71 14.28 -18.11
C GLN A 39 -9.96 15.10 -17.78
N HIS A 40 -10.14 15.49 -16.52
CA HIS A 40 -11.36 16.15 -16.02
C HIS A 40 -11.11 17.46 -15.26
N GLY A 41 -9.86 17.93 -15.17
CA GLY A 41 -9.46 19.21 -14.57
C GLY A 41 -9.40 20.38 -15.53
#